data_AF-A0A2M8DX45-F1
#
_entry.id   AF-A0A2M8DX45-F1
#
_cell.length_a   1.000
_cell.length_b   1.000
_cell.length_c   1.000
_cell.angle_alpha   90.00
_cell.angle_beta   90.00
_cell.angle_gamma   90.00
#
_symmetry.space_group_name_H-M   'P 1'
#
loop_
_entity.id
_entity.type
_entity.pdbx_description
1 polymer ?
#
loop_
_entity_poly.entity_id
_entity_poly.type
_entity_poly.pdbx_seq_one_letter_code
_entity_poly.pdbx_strand_id
1 'polypeptide(L)'
;MQNVEQVRFNMIEQQIRPCDVLEGRILDLLHHVRRENFVPDSKQAMAFMDMEIPLGYGVSMWQPKLEARVLQELHLGHNDRVLEVGTGSGYLTALLSSLAGHVTSV
;
A
#
# COMPACT_ATOMS: atom_id res chain seq x y z
N MET A 1 11.03 -15.89 14.75
CA MET A 1 10.66 -14.91 13.70
C MET A 1 9.23 -15.20 13.30
N GLN A 2 8.31 -14.25 13.44
CA GLN A 2 7.01 -14.37 12.77
C GLN A 2 7.26 -14.53 11.27
N ASN A 3 6.53 -15.44 10.63
CA ASN A 3 6.58 -15.59 9.20
C ASN A 3 5.98 -14.32 8.57
N VAL A 4 6.80 -13.46 7.99
CA VAL A 4 6.38 -12.17 7.40
C VAL A 4 5.25 -12.37 6.40
N GLU A 5 5.30 -13.45 5.62
CA GLU A 5 4.24 -13.83 4.69
C GLU A 5 2.89 -14.06 5.40
N GLN A 6 2.91 -14.73 6.57
CA GLN A 6 1.70 -14.96 7.36
C GLN A 6 1.14 -13.67 7.94
N VAL A 7 2.01 -12.75 8.41
CA VAL A 7 1.55 -11.47 8.96
C VAL A 7 0.96 -10.59 7.87
N ARG A 8 1.56 -10.57 6.67
CA ARG A 8 1.02 -9.88 5.50
C ARG A 8 -0.32 -10.46 5.07
N PHE A 9 -0.44 -11.78 5.02
CA PHE A 9 -1.70 -12.46 4.74
C PHE A 9 -2.78 -12.06 5.76
N ASN A 10 -2.47 -12.07 7.05
CA ASN A 10 -3.41 -11.68 8.09
C ASN A 10 -3.82 -10.21 7.97
N MET A 11 -2.89 -9.29 7.66
CA MET A 11 -3.22 -7.88 7.40
C MET A 11 -4.23 -7.76 6.26
N ILE A 12 -4.00 -8.43 5.14
CA ILE A 12 -4.88 -8.37 3.96
C ILE A 12 -6.26 -8.94 4.29
N GLU A 13 -6.32 -10.15 4.82
CA GLU A 13 -7.59 -10.86 5.03
C GLU A 13 -8.40 -10.35 6.22
N GLN A 14 -7.75 -9.86 7.28
CA GLN A 14 -8.43 -9.49 8.53
C GLN A 14 -8.56 -7.99 8.74
N GLN A 15 -7.76 -7.15 8.06
CA GLN A 15 -7.81 -5.69 8.22
C GLN A 15 -8.28 -5.00 6.94
N ILE A 16 -7.75 -5.41 5.78
CA ILE A 16 -8.03 -4.72 4.50
C ILE A 16 -9.35 -5.19 3.88
N ARG A 17 -9.52 -6.52 3.69
CA ARG A 17 -10.72 -7.09 3.08
C ARG A 17 -12.01 -6.71 3.83
N PRO A 18 -12.05 -6.69 5.18
CA PRO A 18 -13.26 -6.27 5.91
C PRO A 18 -13.61 -4.78 5.77
N CYS A 19 -12.70 -3.94 5.25
CA CYS A 19 -12.93 -2.52 4.98
C CYS A 19 -13.40 -2.29 3.53
N ASP A 20 -14.23 -3.19 3.00
CA ASP A 20 -14.85 -3.13 1.67
C ASP A 20 -13.84 -3.05 0.50
N VAL A 21 -12.63 -3.57 0.69
CA VAL A 21 -11.67 -3.81 -0.41
C VAL A 21 -11.86 -5.25 -0.88
N LEU A 22 -12.62 -5.43 -1.96
CA LEU A 22 -13.09 -6.72 -2.43
C LEU A 22 -12.53 -7.11 -3.81
N GLU A 23 -11.93 -6.17 -4.54
CA GLU A 23 -11.30 -6.47 -5.82
C GLU A 23 -10.09 -7.41 -5.65
N GLY A 24 -10.20 -8.63 -6.20
CA GLY A 24 -9.14 -9.65 -6.13
C GLY A 24 -7.80 -9.14 -6.66
N ARG A 25 -7.80 -8.38 -7.77
CA ARG A 25 -6.58 -7.77 -8.34
C ARG A 25 -5.85 -6.86 -7.36
N ILE A 26 -6.56 -6.14 -6.49
CA ILE A 26 -5.98 -5.23 -5.49
C ILE A 26 -5.41 -6.04 -4.34
N LEU A 27 -6.17 -7.03 -3.84
CA LEU A 27 -5.71 -7.90 -2.76
C LEU A 27 -4.47 -8.71 -3.16
N ASP A 28 -4.46 -9.25 -4.38
CA ASP A 28 -3.29 -9.94 -4.95
C ASP A 28 -2.10 -8.98 -5.08
N LEU A 29 -2.32 -7.75 -5.53
CA LEU A 29 -1.25 -6.76 -5.64
C LEU A 29 -0.58 -6.47 -4.28
N LEU A 30 -1.36 -6.38 -3.20
CA LEU A 30 -0.85 -6.15 -1.84
C LEU A 30 0.01 -7.33 -1.32
N HIS A 31 -0.20 -8.55 -1.84
CA HIS A 31 0.69 -9.68 -1.58
C HIS A 31 2.05 -9.53 -2.29
N HIS A 32 2.06 -8.98 -3.51
CA HIS A 32 3.26 -8.88 -4.34
C HIS A 32 4.10 -7.65 -4.00
N VAL A 33 3.47 -6.49 -3.83
CA VAL A 33 4.15 -5.26 -3.43
C VAL A 33 4.30 -5.25 -1.91
N ARG A 34 5.50 -5.64 -1.48
CA ARG A 34 5.86 -5.85 -0.07
C ARG A 34 5.94 -4.54 0.69
N ARG A 35 4.85 -4.19 1.39
CA ARG A 35 4.72 -2.97 2.22
C ARG A 35 5.90 -2.77 3.17
N GLU A 36 6.39 -3.85 3.78
CA GLU A 36 7.50 -3.82 4.72
C GLU A 36 8.80 -3.26 4.12
N ASN A 37 9.01 -3.36 2.80
CA ASN A 37 10.21 -2.81 2.15
C ASN A 37 10.19 -1.28 2.04
N PHE A 38 9.06 -0.63 2.30
CA PHE A 38 8.88 0.82 2.20
C PHE A 38 8.81 1.50 3.59
N VAL A 39 8.93 0.71 4.66
CA VAL A 39 8.88 1.20 6.03
C VAL A 39 10.31 1.49 6.52
N PRO A 40 10.56 2.60 7.24
CA PRO A 40 11.86 2.86 7.84
C PRO A 40 12.31 1.71 8.75
N ASP A 41 13.60 1.37 8.75
CA ASP A 41 14.17 0.22 9.49
C ASP A 41 13.75 0.20 10.97
N SER A 42 13.74 1.37 11.61
CA SER A 42 13.34 1.54 13.03
C SER A 42 11.86 1.22 13.31
N LYS A 43 11.03 1.11 12.27
CA LYS A 43 9.57 0.93 12.36
C LYS A 43 9.07 -0.34 11.67
N GLN A 44 9.97 -1.23 11.23
CA GLN A 44 9.64 -2.48 10.52
C GLN A 44 8.59 -3.34 11.24
N ALA A 45 8.64 -3.39 12.58
CA ALA A 45 7.65 -4.13 13.38
C ALA A 45 6.20 -3.61 13.23
N MET A 46 6.03 -2.37 12.78
CA MET A 46 4.73 -1.71 12.60
C MET A 46 4.19 -1.84 11.17
N ALA A 47 4.92 -2.46 10.24
CA ALA A 47 4.59 -2.47 8.82
C ALA A 47 3.17 -2.98 8.50
N PHE A 48 2.67 -3.92 9.32
CA PHE A 48 1.39 -4.61 9.14
C PHE A 48 0.29 -4.15 10.11
N MET A 49 0.55 -3.08 10.86
CA MET A 49 -0.44 -2.48 11.75
C MET A 49 -1.31 -1.51 10.95
N ASP A 50 -2.61 -1.47 11.27
CA ASP A 50 -3.56 -0.51 10.70
C ASP A 50 -3.39 0.90 11.29
N MET A 51 -2.21 1.48 11.07
CA MET A 51 -1.83 2.80 11.54
C MET A 51 -1.00 3.54 10.50
N GLU A 52 -0.98 4.86 10.59
CA GLU A 52 0.00 5.66 9.87
C GLU A 52 1.39 5.45 10.48
N ILE A 53 2.41 5.39 9.62
CA ILE A 53 3.80 5.22 10.04
C ILE A 53 4.54 6.52 9.76
N PRO A 54 5.01 7.24 10.80
CA PRO A 54 5.75 8.49 10.59
C PRO A 54 7.03 8.25 9.78
N LEU A 55 7.25 9.03 8.72
CA LEU A 55 8.46 8.95 7.89
C LEU A 55 9.51 10.01 8.27
N GLY A 56 9.13 10.98 9.10
CA GLY A 56 9.94 12.16 9.42
C GLY A 56 9.42 13.40 8.71
N TYR A 57 9.96 14.58 9.00
CA TYR A 57 9.61 15.85 8.34
C TYR A 57 8.10 16.19 8.31
N GLY A 58 7.34 15.69 9.29
CA GLY A 58 5.89 15.91 9.38
C GLY A 58 5.04 15.08 8.41
N VAL A 59 5.63 14.12 7.69
CA VAL A 59 4.91 13.22 6.78
C VAL A 59 4.82 11.80 7.32
N SER A 60 3.77 11.08 6.93
CA SER A 60 3.50 9.71 7.33
C SER A 60 3.11 8.87 6.13
N MET A 61 3.52 7.60 6.15
CA MET A 61 2.98 6.56 5.30
C MET A 61 1.58 6.21 5.78
N TRP A 62 0.64 6.08 4.86
CA TRP A 62 -0.77 5.82 5.18
C TRP A 62 -1.00 4.45 5.81
N GLN A 63 -2.18 4.31 6.41
CA GLN A 63 -2.71 3.01 6.83
C GLN A 63 -2.82 2.06 5.61
N PRO A 64 -2.51 0.76 5.77
CA PRO A 64 -2.61 -0.22 4.67
C PRO A 64 -4.00 -0.24 4.02
N LYS A 65 -5.07 -0.15 4.82
CA LYS A 65 -6.46 -0.17 4.31
C LYS A 65 -6.79 1.06 3.47
N LEU A 66 -6.21 2.22 3.79
CA LEU A 66 -6.48 3.47 3.07
C LEU A 66 -5.88 3.40 1.67
N GLU A 67 -4.62 2.96 1.56
CA GLU A 67 -3.96 2.76 0.26
C GLU A 67 -4.73 1.76 -0.59
N ALA A 68 -5.11 0.62 -0.01
CA ALA A 68 -5.89 -0.41 -0.69
C ALA A 68 -7.25 0.12 -1.19
N ARG A 69 -7.95 0.90 -0.36
CA ARG A 69 -9.24 1.50 -0.73
C ARG A 69 -9.08 2.51 -1.86
N VAL A 70 -8.09 3.39 -1.78
CA VAL A 70 -7.81 4.37 -2.83
C VAL A 70 -7.55 3.68 -4.17
N LEU A 71 -6.75 2.61 -4.21
CA LEU A 71 -6.48 1.89 -5.45
C LEU A 71 -7.73 1.28 -6.07
N GLN A 72 -8.64 0.74 -5.25
CA GLN A 72 -9.90 0.19 -5.72
C GLN A 72 -10.80 1.28 -6.31
N GLU A 73 -10.95 2.42 -5.63
CA GLU A 73 -11.84 3.51 -6.05
C GLU A 73 -11.34 4.25 -7.31
N LEU A 74 -10.03 4.23 -7.58
CA LEU A 74 -9.47 4.86 -8.78
C LEU A 74 -9.81 4.09 -10.07
N HIS A 75 -10.19 2.81 -9.97
CA HIS A 75 -10.51 1.94 -11.11
C HIS A 75 -9.48 1.98 -12.24
N LEU A 76 -8.19 2.03 -11.88
CA LEU A 76 -7.09 2.22 -12.84
C LEU A 76 -6.97 1.08 -13.85
N GLY A 77 -6.64 1.45 -15.08
CA GLY A 77 -6.26 0.57 -16.16
C GLY A 77 -4.87 0.87 -16.72
N HIS A 78 -4.32 -0.08 -17.47
CA HIS A 78 -2.97 -0.04 -18.03
C HIS A 78 -2.71 1.10 -19.05
N ASN A 79 -3.74 1.84 -19.46
CA ASN A 79 -3.60 3.01 -20.34
C ASN A 79 -3.65 4.34 -19.59
N ASP A 80 -3.91 4.31 -18.28
CA ASP A 80 -4.05 5.52 -17.49
C ASP A 80 -2.69 6.15 -17.19
N ARG A 81 -2.72 7.48 -17.07
CA ARG A 81 -1.58 8.31 -16.66
C ARG A 81 -1.94 8.99 -15.35
N VAL A 82 -1.22 8.62 -14.29
CA VAL A 82 -1.50 9.08 -12.92
C VAL A 82 -0.49 10.15 -12.50
N LEU A 83 -0.97 11.21 -11.87
CA LEU A 83 -0.16 12.12 -11.09
C LEU A 83 -0.43 11.85 -9.61
N GLU A 84 0.60 11.40 -8.90
CA GLU A 84 0.62 11.30 -7.44
C GLU A 84 1.31 12.55 -6.87
N VAL A 85 0.67 13.20 -5.90
CA VAL A 85 1.26 14.33 -5.19
C VAL A 85 1.49 13.92 -3.75
N GLY A 86 2.75 13.91 -3.33
CA GLY A 86 3.20 13.43 -2.04
C GLY A 86 3.67 11.96 -2.11
N THR A 87 4.84 11.72 -2.70
CA THR A 87 5.43 10.37 -2.83
C THR A 87 5.54 9.62 -1.49
N GLY A 88 5.84 10.34 -0.40
CA GLY A 88 5.96 9.75 0.93
C GLY A 88 7.01 8.64 0.97
N SER A 89 6.60 7.41 1.30
CA SER A 89 7.49 6.23 1.29
C SER A 89 7.70 5.64 -0.10
N GLY A 90 6.89 6.01 -1.09
CA GLY A 90 6.88 5.42 -2.43
C GLY A 90 6.06 4.13 -2.54
N TYR A 91 5.43 3.66 -1.45
CA TYR A 91 4.63 2.42 -1.48
C TYR A 91 3.38 2.57 -2.35
N LEU A 92 2.62 3.66 -2.16
CA LEU A 92 1.46 3.96 -2.99
C LEU A 92 1.87 4.12 -4.46
N THR A 93 2.98 4.82 -4.74
CA THR A 93 3.56 4.92 -6.09
C THR A 93 3.80 3.56 -6.74
N ALA A 94 4.38 2.62 -6.00
CA ALA A 94 4.65 1.27 -6.50
C ALA A 94 3.34 0.52 -6.83
N LEU A 95 2.32 0.65 -5.98
CA LEU A 95 1.00 0.07 -6.23
C LEU A 95 0.34 0.70 -7.48
N LEU A 96 0.34 2.04 -7.57
CA LEU A 96 -0.19 2.77 -8.72
C LEU A 96 0.51 2.36 -10.02
N SER A 97 1.84 2.24 -10.00
CA SER A 97 2.63 1.86 -11.19
C SER A 97 2.40 0.42 -11.65
N SER A 98 1.86 -0.43 -10.77
CA SER A 98 1.51 -1.81 -11.11
C SER A 98 0.13 -1.91 -11.79
N LEU A 99 -0.70 -0.86 -11.69
CA LEU A 99 -2.05 -0.82 -12.24
C LEU A 99 -2.19 0.12 -13.45
N ALA A 100 -1.50 1.26 -13.43
CA ALA A 100 -1.54 2.28 -14.47
C ALA A 100 -0.42 2.10 -15.51
N GLY A 101 -0.60 2.67 -16.70
CA GLY A 101 0.44 2.65 -17.74
C GLY A 101 1.63 3.57 -17.43
N HIS A 102 1.37 4.66 -16.71
CA HIS A 102 2.41 5.60 -16.31
C HIS A 102 2.03 6.35 -15.03
N VAL A 103 3.00 6.53 -14.14
CA VAL A 103 2.85 7.33 -12.91
C VAL A 103 3.94 8.39 -12.85
N THR A 104 3.54 9.64 -12.66
CA THR A 104 4.43 10.72 -12.24
C THR A 104 4.16 11.01 -10.77
N SER A 105 5.18 11.00 -9.93
CA SER A 105 5.07 11.28 -8.49
C SER A 105 5.94 12.48 -8.13
N VAL A 106 5.43 13.38 -7.30
CA VAL A 106 6.10 14.63 -6.87
C VAL A 106 6.02 14.86 -5.36
#